data_AF-A0A7V9I0N7-F1
#
_entry.id   AF-A0A7V9I0N7-F1
#
_cell.length_a   1.000
_cell.length_b   1.000
_cell.length_c   1.000
_cell.angle_alpha   90.00
_cell.angle_beta   90.00
_cell.angle_gamma   90.00
#
_symmetry.space_group_name_H-M   'P 1'
#
loop_
_entity.id
_entity.type
_entity.pdbx_description
1 polymer ?
#
loop_
_entity_poly.entity_id
_entity_poly.type
_entity_poly.pdbx_seq_one_letter_code
_entity_poly.pdbx_strand_id
1 'polypeptide(L)'
;LTSAAAAEAPRAATLRERGVEVLATDGTVRGGLALLAGRSLQSLLVEGGPTLHAACWQAGVVDQISELVGDQPLGPSAVRWQGPALLASWCPRTVPLGRDVLLEADVYRTD
;
A
#
# COMPACT_ATOMS: atom_id res chain seq x y z
N LEU A 1 2.39 -6.13 8.14
CA LEU A 1 2.56 -5.72 9.55
C LEU A 1 2.01 -6.84 10.41
N THR A 2 2.77 -7.26 11.40
CA THR A 2 2.45 -8.46 12.20
C THR A 2 2.06 -7.98 13.60
N SER A 3 1.00 -8.53 14.20
CA SER A 3 0.64 -8.20 15.59
C SER A 3 1.72 -8.70 16.55
N ALA A 4 1.78 -8.16 17.78
CA ALA A 4 2.73 -8.62 18.79
C ALA A 4 2.70 -10.14 19.01
N ALA A 5 1.51 -10.73 19.15
CA ALA A 5 1.34 -12.18 19.27
C ALA A 5 1.88 -12.96 18.06
N ALA A 6 1.73 -12.43 16.85
CA ALA A 6 2.25 -13.10 15.65
C ALA A 6 3.76 -12.88 15.44
N ALA A 7 4.35 -11.85 16.06
CA ALA A 7 5.79 -11.61 16.06
C ALA A 7 6.54 -12.51 17.07
N GLU A 8 5.83 -13.10 18.03
CA GLU A 8 6.33 -14.09 19.00
C GLU A 8 6.07 -15.54 18.56
N ALA A 9 5.30 -15.74 17.49
CA ALA A 9 4.98 -17.08 16.99
C ALA A 9 6.24 -17.85 16.55
N PRO A 10 6.25 -19.21 16.62
CA PRO A 10 7.39 -20.02 16.17
C PRO A 10 7.87 -19.69 14.76
N ARG A 11 6.93 -19.34 13.86
CA ARG A 11 7.24 -18.90 12.50
C ARG A 11 8.09 -17.62 12.46
N ALA A 12 7.87 -16.68 13.37
CA ALA A 12 8.67 -15.46 13.46
C ALA A 12 10.08 -15.74 13.97
N ALA A 13 10.26 -16.69 14.89
CA ALA A 13 11.59 -17.14 15.32
C ALA A 13 12.37 -17.74 14.14
N THR A 14 11.77 -18.64 13.37
CA THR A 14 12.40 -19.22 12.15
C THR A 14 12.77 -18.15 11.11
N LEU A 15 11.99 -17.08 10.98
CA LEU A 15 12.34 -15.96 10.10
C LEU A 15 13.56 -15.19 10.62
N ARG A 16 13.62 -14.92 11.92
CA ARG A 16 14.77 -14.25 12.56
C ARG A 16 16.05 -15.07 12.44
N GLU A 17 15.98 -16.38 12.61
CA GLU A 17 17.12 -17.30 12.39
C GLU A 17 17.68 -17.22 10.96
N ARG A 18 16.85 -16.82 9.99
CA ARG A 18 17.24 -16.59 8.59
C ARG A 18 17.68 -15.15 8.30
N GLY A 19 17.86 -14.33 9.34
CA GLY A 19 18.27 -12.92 9.22
C GLY A 19 17.13 -11.95 8.88
N VAL A 20 15.87 -12.37 8.95
CA VAL A 20 14.72 -11.47 8.71
C VAL A 20 14.42 -10.69 9.99
N GLU A 21 14.41 -9.36 9.90
CA GLU A 21 13.89 -8.51 10.97
C GLU A 21 12.36 -8.63 11.03
N VAL A 22 11.83 -9.09 12.16
CA VAL A 22 10.38 -9.22 12.38
C VAL A 22 9.92 -8.18 13.38
N LEU A 23 9.08 -7.26 12.90
CA LEU A 23 8.51 -6.16 13.68
C LEU A 23 7.13 -6.53 14.24
N ALA A 24 6.98 -6.40 15.55
CA ALA A 24 5.70 -6.40 16.22
C ALA A 24 5.04 -5.02 16.07
N THR A 25 3.77 -5.01 15.70
CA THR A 25 2.95 -3.79 15.54
C THR A 25 1.64 -3.93 16.31
N ASP A 26 0.91 -2.82 16.44
CA ASP A 26 -0.46 -2.81 16.97
C ASP A 26 -1.50 -3.35 15.96
N GLY A 27 -1.07 -3.79 14.78
CA GLY A 27 -1.93 -4.27 13.70
C GLY A 27 -2.52 -3.17 12.83
N THR A 28 -2.24 -1.90 13.12
CA THR A 28 -2.70 -0.76 12.33
C THR A 28 -1.63 -0.34 11.30
N VAL A 29 -2.08 0.28 10.20
CA VAL A 29 -1.16 0.85 9.21
C VAL A 29 -0.31 1.96 9.85
N ARG A 30 -0.91 2.86 10.63
CA ARG A 30 -0.21 3.98 11.28
C ARG A 30 0.86 3.49 12.25
N GLY A 31 0.57 2.49 13.08
CA GLY A 31 1.55 1.90 13.99
C GLY A 31 2.73 1.27 13.25
N GLY A 32 2.47 0.60 12.13
CA GLY A 32 3.54 0.10 11.25
C GLY A 32 4.40 1.20 10.66
N LEU A 33 3.79 2.26 10.12
CA LEU A 33 4.52 3.40 9.56
C LEU A 33 5.37 4.10 10.62
N ALA A 34 4.88 4.26 11.85
CA ALA A 34 5.65 4.85 12.95
C ALA A 34 6.93 4.04 13.25
N LEU A 35 6.85 2.71 13.23
CA LEU A 35 8.01 1.83 13.42
C LEU A 35 9.03 1.92 12.27
N LEU A 36 8.55 2.11 11.04
CA LEU A 36 9.41 2.29 9.86
C LEU A 36 10.07 3.67 9.87
N ALA A 37 9.34 4.71 10.25
CA ALA A 37 9.89 6.06 10.41
C ALA A 37 11.00 6.11 11.48
N GLY A 38 10.83 5.39 12.60
CA GLY A 38 11.87 5.22 13.61
C GLY A 38 13.15 4.53 13.11
N ARG A 39 13.09 3.88 11.94
CA ARG A 39 14.23 3.26 11.23
C ARG A 39 14.79 4.14 10.11
N SER A 40 14.43 5.42 10.09
CA SER A 40 14.82 6.39 9.05
C SER A 40 14.33 6.03 7.64
N LEU A 41 13.26 5.24 7.52
CA LEU A 41 12.58 5.04 6.24
C LEU A 41 11.67 6.24 5.98
N GLN A 42 11.98 6.98 4.91
CA GLN A 42 11.33 8.25 4.59
C GLN A 42 10.27 8.13 3.48
N SER A 43 10.37 7.10 2.65
CA SER A 43 9.46 6.86 1.53
C SER A 43 9.15 5.37 1.43
N LEU A 44 7.89 5.05 1.11
CA LEU A 44 7.42 3.68 0.96
C LEU A 44 6.60 3.56 -0.32
N LEU A 45 6.91 2.53 -1.11
CA LEU A 45 6.06 2.08 -2.21
C LEU A 45 5.22 0.90 -1.72
N VAL A 46 3.90 0.97 -1.92
CA VAL A 46 2.95 -0.07 -1.52
C VAL A 46 2.32 -0.68 -2.76
N GLU A 47 2.68 -1.93 -3.07
CA GLU A 47 2.17 -2.69 -4.23
C GLU A 47 1.25 -3.85 -3.81
N GLY A 48 0.59 -3.70 -2.67
CA GLY A 48 -0.19 -4.77 -2.06
C GLY A 48 -1.52 -5.08 -2.73
N GLY A 49 -2.24 -6.04 -2.16
CA GLY A 49 -3.62 -6.33 -2.55
C GLY A 49 -4.59 -5.21 -2.18
N PRO A 50 -5.85 -5.30 -2.66
CA PRO A 50 -6.86 -4.26 -2.44
C PRO A 50 -7.13 -3.99 -0.95
N THR A 51 -7.05 -5.00 -0.09
CA THR A 51 -7.21 -4.85 1.36
C THR A 51 -6.15 -3.92 1.96
N LEU A 52 -4.88 -4.06 1.55
CA LEU A 52 -3.81 -3.21 2.06
C LEU A 52 -3.96 -1.79 1.53
N HIS A 53 -4.27 -1.63 0.24
CA HIS A 53 -4.51 -0.32 -0.36
C HIS A 53 -5.67 0.42 0.33
N ALA A 54 -6.78 -0.28 0.59
CA ALA A 54 -7.92 0.26 1.34
C ALA A 54 -7.52 0.69 2.76
N ALA A 55 -6.75 -0.14 3.47
CA ALA A 55 -6.29 0.17 4.82
C ALA A 55 -5.39 1.42 4.85
N CYS A 56 -4.46 1.57 3.88
CA CYS A 56 -3.65 2.78 3.76
C CYS A 56 -4.50 4.01 3.43
N TRP A 57 -5.45 3.87 2.50
CA TRP A 57 -6.34 4.95 2.11
C TRP A 57 -7.20 5.44 3.29
N GLN A 58 -7.88 4.51 3.98
CA GLN A 58 -8.72 4.78 5.15
C GLN A 58 -7.91 5.34 6.32
N ALA A 59 -6.68 4.87 6.50
CA ALA A 59 -5.79 5.42 7.52
C ALA A 59 -5.40 6.86 7.21
N GLY A 60 -5.59 7.39 5.99
CA GLY A 60 -5.25 8.76 5.65
C GLY A 60 -3.74 9.00 5.64
N VAL A 61 -2.97 8.02 5.16
CA VAL A 61 -1.49 8.05 5.13
C VAL A 61 -0.91 7.98 3.72
N VAL A 62 -1.78 7.98 2.69
CA VAL A 62 -1.36 8.00 1.29
C VAL A 62 -1.11 9.43 0.87
N ASP A 63 0.09 9.70 0.36
CA ASP A 63 0.53 11.00 -0.16
C ASP A 63 0.45 11.08 -1.69
N GLN A 64 0.67 9.97 -2.38
CA GLN A 64 0.61 9.86 -3.85
C GLN A 64 0.01 8.50 -4.24
N ILE A 65 -0.72 8.46 -5.36
CA ILE A 65 -1.18 7.22 -5.98
C ILE A 65 -0.64 7.13 -7.40
N SER A 66 -0.13 5.96 -7.75
CA SER A 66 0.31 5.58 -9.09
C SER A 66 -0.52 4.38 -9.54
N GLU A 67 -1.45 4.59 -10.47
CA GLU A 67 -2.35 3.56 -11.03
C GLU A 67 -1.89 3.16 -12.43
N LEU A 68 -1.54 1.89 -12.63
CA LEU A 68 -1.25 1.34 -13.95
C LEU A 68 -2.52 0.71 -14.52
N VAL A 69 -3.01 1.27 -15.63
CA VAL A 69 -4.24 0.85 -16.29
C VAL A 69 -3.90 0.19 -17.62
N GLY A 70 -4.23 -1.09 -17.74
CA GLY A 70 -4.16 -1.83 -19.00
C GLY A 70 -5.43 -1.70 -19.84
N ASP A 71 -5.34 -2.09 -21.11
CA ASP A 71 -6.43 -1.96 -22.08
C ASP A 71 -7.41 -3.15 -22.11
N GLN A 72 -7.19 -4.17 -21.27
CA GLN A 72 -8.02 -5.37 -21.23
C GLN A 72 -9.02 -5.37 -20.07
N PRO A 73 -10.32 -5.56 -20.35
CA PRO A 73 -11.31 -5.75 -19.30
C PRO A 73 -11.12 -7.12 -18.64
N LEU A 74 -10.98 -7.14 -17.30
CA LEU A 74 -10.77 -8.37 -16.53
C LEU A 74 -12.06 -9.16 -16.23
N GLY A 75 -13.23 -8.57 -16.48
CA GLY A 75 -14.54 -9.20 -16.24
C GLY A 75 -15.02 -9.15 -14.78
N PRO A 76 -16.20 -9.71 -14.49
CA PRO A 76 -16.89 -9.53 -13.19
C PRO A 76 -16.22 -10.26 -12.02
N SER A 77 -15.49 -11.34 -12.30
CA SER A 77 -14.77 -12.14 -11.29
C SER A 77 -13.41 -11.54 -10.91
N ALA A 78 -13.02 -10.42 -11.51
CA ALA A 78 -11.75 -9.76 -11.22
C ALA A 78 -11.72 -9.23 -9.78
N VAL A 79 -10.52 -9.27 -9.19
CA VAL A 79 -10.29 -8.66 -7.87
C VAL A 79 -10.52 -7.16 -7.98
N ARG A 80 -11.49 -6.64 -7.24
CA ARG A 80 -11.81 -5.21 -7.24
C ARG A 80 -10.77 -4.45 -6.44
N TRP A 81 -10.23 -3.40 -7.04
CA TRP A 81 -9.44 -2.41 -6.30
C TRP A 81 -10.35 -1.63 -5.34
N GLN A 82 -9.87 -1.40 -4.12
CA GLN A 82 -10.61 -0.77 -3.02
C GLN A 82 -9.97 0.58 -2.61
N GLY A 83 -9.51 1.34 -3.61
CA GLY A 83 -8.94 2.68 -3.44
C GLY A 83 -9.96 3.81 -3.63
N PRO A 84 -9.51 5.08 -3.75
CA PRO A 84 -10.39 6.19 -4.08
C PRO A 84 -11.09 5.97 -5.43
N ALA A 85 -12.34 6.41 -5.53
CA ALA A 85 -13.07 6.36 -6.78
C ALA A 85 -12.48 7.38 -7.79
N LEU A 86 -12.24 6.91 -9.01
CA LEU A 86 -11.99 7.72 -10.21
C LEU A 86 -10.79 8.68 -10.09
N LEU A 87 -9.55 8.16 -10.01
CA LEU A 87 -8.34 8.99 -10.07
C LEU A 87 -8.28 9.88 -11.31
N ALA A 88 -8.84 9.43 -12.44
CA ALA A 88 -8.97 10.24 -13.64
C ALA A 88 -9.70 11.58 -13.40
N SER A 89 -10.58 11.66 -12.40
CA SER A 89 -11.27 12.91 -12.04
C SER A 89 -10.38 13.94 -11.35
N TRP A 90 -9.17 13.56 -10.93
CA TRP A 90 -8.20 14.43 -10.25
C TRP A 90 -7.17 15.03 -11.20
N CYS A 91 -7.40 14.94 -12.52
CA CYS A 91 -6.47 15.39 -13.54
C CYS A 91 -5.03 14.85 -13.33
N PRO A 92 -4.85 13.52 -13.19
CA PRO A 92 -3.55 12.94 -12.87
C PRO A 92 -2.55 13.21 -13.99
N ARG A 93 -1.27 13.25 -13.63
CA ARG A 93 -0.19 13.11 -14.62
C ARG A 93 -0.38 11.78 -15.34
N THR A 94 -0.49 11.84 -16.66
CA THR A 94 -0.74 10.68 -17.51
C THR A 94 0.51 10.35 -18.31
N VAL A 95 1.00 9.13 -18.18
CA VAL A 95 2.20 8.64 -18.87
C VAL A 95 1.83 7.41 -19.71
N PRO A 96 1.85 7.52 -21.05
CA PRO A 96 1.69 6.35 -21.91
C PRO A 96 2.86 5.38 -21.72
N LEU A 97 2.54 4.09 -21.50
CA LEU A 97 3.49 3.00 -21.34
C LEU A 97 3.14 1.87 -22.33
N GLY A 98 3.34 2.16 -23.62
CA GLY A 98 2.95 1.24 -24.68
C GLY A 98 1.42 1.13 -24.80
N ARG A 99 0.86 -0.04 -24.48
CA ARG A 99 -0.60 -0.27 -24.45
C ARG A 99 -1.24 0.15 -23.14
N ASP A 100 -0.44 0.32 -22.10
CA ASP A 100 -0.89 0.68 -20.77
C ASP A 100 -0.70 2.18 -20.54
N VAL A 101 -1.35 2.68 -19.51
CA VAL A 101 -1.19 4.07 -19.06
C VAL A 101 -0.94 4.10 -17.57
N LEU A 102 0.06 4.87 -17.15
CA LEU A 102 0.29 5.20 -15.75
C LEU A 102 -0.39 6.54 -15.44
N LEU A 103 -1.24 6.54 -14.43
CA LEU A 103 -1.88 7.72 -13.87
C LEU A 103 -1.25 8.02 -12.50
N GLU A 104 -0.73 9.22 -12.30
CA GLU A 104 -0.14 9.64 -11.03
C GLU A 104 -0.83 10.88 -10.49
N ALA A 105 -1.23 10.85 -9.23
CA ALA A 105 -1.83 11.98 -8.55
C ALA A 105 -1.34 12.08 -7.09
N ASP A 106 -1.04 13.31 -6.68
CA ASP A 106 -0.84 13.65 -5.27
C ASP A 106 -2.19 13.69 -4.54
N VAL A 107 -2.19 13.29 -3.29
CA VAL A 107 -3.37 13.28 -2.42
C VAL A 107 -3.36 14.52 -1.54
N TYR A 108 -4.16 15.52 -1.91
CA TYR A 108 -4.40 16.67 -1.04
C TYR A 108 -5.60 16.41 -0.12
N ARG A 109 -5.44 16.72 1.17
CA ARG A 109 -6.53 16.68 2.15
C ARG A 109 -6.74 18.10 2.68
N THR A 110 -7.98 18.54 2.69
CA THR A 110 -8.43 19.70 3.47
C THR A 110 -8.85 19.17 4.84
N ASP A 111 -8.01 19.43 5.83
CA ASP A 111 -8.29 19.24 7.25
C ASP A 111 -9.46 20.12 7.74
#